data_AF-A0A1Y1QRZ4-F1
#
_entry.id   AF-A0A1Y1QRZ4-F1
#
_cell.length_a   1.000
_cell.length_b   1.000
_cell.length_c   1.000
_cell.angle_alpha   90.00
_cell.angle_beta   90.00
_cell.angle_gamma   90.00
#
_symmetry.space_group_name_H-M   'P 1'
#
loop_
_entity.id
_entity.type
_entity.pdbx_description
1 polymer ?
#
loop_
_entity_poly.entity_id
_entity_poly.type
_entity_poly.pdbx_seq_one_letter_code
_entity_poly.pdbx_strand_id
1 'polypeptide(L)' 'MTTLYELEQHDDFIARHIGPNAADTAAMLQTVGAESLDALIDSTVPASIRLPAPLAIDESRSEAETLAYLKQLAGQNIVA' A
#
# COMPACT_ATOMS: atom_id res chain seq x y z
N MET A 1 -4.18 13.96 -19.68
CA MET A 1 -3.21 13.13 -20.42
C MET A 1 -2.60 12.20 -19.41
N THR A 2 -2.75 10.89 -19.59
CA THR A 2 -2.14 9.89 -18.72
C THR A 2 -0.63 9.89 -18.94
N THR A 3 0.14 9.87 -17.87
CA THR A 3 1.60 9.81 -17.92
C THR A 3 2.07 8.38 -18.19
N LEU A 4 3.31 8.21 -18.65
CA LEU A 4 3.89 6.87 -18.82
C LEU A 4 3.92 6.10 -17.49
N TYR A 5 4.23 6.80 -16.40
CA TYR A 5 4.25 6.25 -15.05
C TYR A 5 2.90 5.64 -14.64
N GLU A 6 1.79 6.32 -14.94
CA GLU A 6 0.44 5.80 -14.68
C GLU A 6 0.10 4.56 -15.50
N LEU A 7 0.72 4.37 -16.68
CA LEU A 7 0.50 3.19 -17.52
C LEU A 7 1.34 1.97 -17.09
N GLU A 8 2.35 2.17 -16.24
CA GLU A 8 3.22 1.10 -15.73
C GLU A 8 2.64 0.37 -14.53
N GLN A 9 1.49 0.83 -13.98
CA GLN A 9 0.68 0.09 -13.02
C GLN A 9 1.43 -0.33 -11.75
N HIS A 10 2.35 0.53 -11.27
CA HIS A 10 3.17 0.30 -10.07
C HIS A 10 2.37 -0.01 -8.80
N ASP A 11 1.10 0.40 -8.75
CA ASP A 11 0.21 0.24 -7.60
C ASP A 11 -0.73 -0.98 -7.67
N ASP A 12 -0.66 -1.81 -8.72
CA ASP A 12 -1.56 -2.96 -8.93
C ASP A 12 -1.52 -3.96 -7.75
N PHE A 13 -0.38 -4.07 -7.07
CA PHE A 13 -0.25 -4.89 -5.87
C PHE A 13 -1.21 -4.45 -4.75
N ILE A 14 -1.40 -3.15 -4.55
CA ILE A 14 -2.23 -2.61 -3.48
C ILE A 14 -3.68 -3.07 -3.64
N ALA A 15 -4.22 -2.98 -4.86
CA ALA A 15 -5.59 -3.39 -5.17
C ALA A 15 -5.80 -4.91 -5.07
N ARG A 16 -4.75 -5.72 -5.28
CA ARG A 16 -4.78 -7.18 -5.07
C ARG A 16 -4.61 -7.59 -3.61
N HIS A 17 -3.90 -6.78 -2.82
CA HIS A 17 -3.60 -7.05 -1.42
C HIS A 17 -4.70 -6.57 -0.48
N ILE A 18 -5.25 -5.37 -0.73
CA ILE A 18 -6.33 -4.78 0.08
C ILE A 18 -7.67 -5.24 -0.50
N GLY A 19 -8.38 -6.09 0.25
CA GLY A 19 -9.65 -6.67 -0.19
C GLY A 19 -10.78 -5.66 -0.41
N PRO A 20 -11.12 -4.79 0.57
CA PRO A 20 -12.17 -3.80 0.41
C PRO A 20 -11.84 -2.79 -0.69
N ASN A 21 -12.72 -2.65 -1.66
CA ASN A 21 -12.63 -1.56 -2.63
C ASN A 21 -13.22 -0.26 -2.04
N ALA A 22 -13.29 0.79 -2.86
CA ALA A 22 -13.83 2.09 -2.43
C ALA A 22 -15.30 2.02 -1.94
N ALA A 23 -16.15 1.23 -2.60
CA ALA A 23 -17.54 1.06 -2.21
C ALA A 23 -17.69 0.26 -0.91
N ASP A 24 -16.91 -0.81 -0.76
CA ASP A 24 -16.88 -1.60 0.48
C ASP A 24 -16.39 -0.74 1.65
N THR A 25 -15.31 0.02 1.44
CA THR A 25 -14.75 0.93 2.44
C THR A 25 -15.77 1.98 2.87
N ALA A 26 -16.51 2.57 1.92
CA ALA A 26 -17.56 3.54 2.23
C ALA A 26 -18.71 2.92 3.06
N ALA A 27 -19.15 1.71 2.72
CA ALA A 27 -20.18 1.00 3.47
C ALA A 27 -19.72 0.65 4.90
N MET A 28 -18.46 0.24 5.05
CA MET A 28 -17.85 -0.04 6.37
C MET A 28 -17.75 1.23 7.22
N LEU A 29 -17.26 2.34 6.64
CA LEU A 29 -17.16 3.64 7.31
C LEU A 29 -18.52 4.13 7.82
N GLN A 30 -19.56 4.02 6.99
CA GLN A 30 -20.93 4.33 7.40
C GLN A 30 -21.39 3.47 8.59
N THR A 31 -21.06 2.18 8.58
CA THR A 31 -21.44 1.24 9.65
C THR A 31 -20.80 1.62 10.98
N VAL A 32 -19.55 2.06 10.97
CA VAL A 32 -18.83 2.48 12.19
C VAL A 32 -19.01 3.96 12.53
N GLY A 33 -19.75 4.71 11.71
CA GLY A 33 -20.03 6.13 11.93
C GLY A 33 -18.83 7.07 11.70
N ALA A 34 -17.87 6.68 10.86
CA ALA A 34 -16.71 7.50 10.51
C ALA A 34 -16.88 8.16 9.13
N GLU A 35 -16.44 9.42 9.00
CA GLU A 35 -16.58 10.20 7.75
C GLU A 35 -15.52 9.84 6.70
N SER A 36 -14.36 9.35 7.14
CA SER A 36 -13.24 8.93 6.29
C SER A 36 -12.33 7.96 7.05
N LEU A 37 -11.40 7.32 6.34
CA LEU A 37 -10.33 6.54 6.98
C LEU A 37 -9.45 7.43 7.88
N ASP A 38 -9.16 8.66 7.48
CA ASP A 38 -8.38 9.60 8.30
C ASP A 38 -9.11 9.95 9.60
N ALA A 39 -10.41 10.25 9.54
CA ALA A 39 -11.23 10.53 10.71
C ALA A 39 -11.32 9.33 11.66
N LEU A 40 -11.41 8.11 11.08
CA LEU A 40 -11.36 6.87 11.86
C LEU A 40 -10.00 6.70 12.56
N ILE A 41 -8.89 6.96 11.86
CA ILE A 41 -7.54 6.89 12.44
C ILE A 41 -7.37 7.93 13.55
N ASP A 42 -7.80 9.16 13.33
CA ASP A 42 -7.70 10.28 14.28
C ASP A 42 -8.45 10.00 15.58
N SER A 43 -9.61 9.36 15.50
CA SER A 43 -10.42 8.98 16.67
C SER A 43 -9.94 7.70 17.36
N THR A 44 -9.09 6.90 16.71
CA THR A 44 -8.61 5.60 17.22
C THR A 44 -7.19 5.67 17.80
N VAL A 45 -6.27 6.38 17.14
CA VAL A 45 -4.84 6.39 17.49
C VAL A 45 -4.45 7.74 18.10
N PRO A 46 -4.00 7.78 19.37
CA PRO A 46 -3.61 9.04 20.01
C PRO A 46 -2.52 9.78 19.22
N ALA A 47 -2.73 11.08 18.99
CA ALA A 47 -1.81 11.90 18.21
C ALA A 47 -0.37 11.88 18.75
N SER A 48 -0.19 11.75 20.07
CA SER A 48 1.12 11.73 20.72
C SER A 48 2.02 10.57 20.31
N ILE A 49 1.47 9.50 19.73
CA ILE A 49 2.22 8.30 19.33
C ILE A 49 2.20 8.05 17.82
N ARG A 50 1.58 8.95 17.04
CA ARG A 50 1.58 8.84 15.57
C ARG A 50 2.91 9.30 15.00
N LEU A 51 3.29 8.73 13.86
CA LEU A 51 4.44 9.20 13.12
C LEU A 51 4.19 10.64 12.62
N PRO A 52 5.15 11.56 12.79
CA PRO A 52 5.00 12.95 12.35
C PRO A 52 5.20 13.14 10.84
N ALA A 53 5.69 12.10 10.16
CA ALA A 53 5.93 12.07 8.73
C ALA A 53 5.71 10.63 8.20
N PRO A 54 5.49 10.45 6.89
CA PRO A 54 5.46 9.13 6.26
C PRO A 54 6.73 8.31 6.52
N LEU A 55 6.64 7.00 6.33
CA LEU A 55 7.79 6.11 6.44
C LEU A 55 8.87 6.50 5.42
N ALA A 56 10.12 6.57 5.87
CA ALA A 56 11.29 6.80 5.02
C ALA A 56 11.71 5.48 4.34
N ILE A 57 10.91 5.04 3.37
CA ILE A 57 11.15 3.85 2.54
C ILE A 57 11.17 4.24 1.06
N ASP A 58 11.84 3.41 0.26
CA ASP A 58 11.89 3.59 -1.20
C ASP A 58 10.49 3.45 -1.83
N GLU A 59 10.36 3.92 -3.07
CA GLU A 59 9.14 3.75 -3.86
C GLU A 59 8.73 2.28 -4.00
N SER A 60 7.43 2.06 -4.18
CA SER A 60 6.88 0.74 -4.47
C SER A 60 7.49 0.18 -5.76
N ARG A 61 7.50 -1.15 -5.86
CA ARG A 61 7.82 -1.88 -7.07
C ARG A 61 6.62 -2.69 -7.47
N SER A 62 6.42 -2.88 -8.77
CA SER A 62 5.45 -3.85 -9.26
C SER A 62 5.78 -5.27 -8.78
N GLU A 63 4.81 -6.18 -8.83
CA GLU A 63 5.03 -7.60 -8.51
C GLU A 63 6.12 -8.22 -9.42
N ALA A 64 6.12 -7.86 -10.70
CA ALA A 64 7.07 -8.38 -11.68
C ALA A 64 8.51 -7.94 -11.40
N GLU A 65 8.72 -6.66 -11.09
CA GLU A 65 10.02 -6.11 -10.71
C GLU A 65 10.51 -6.71 -9.39
N THR A 66 9.61 -6.90 -8.44
CA THR A 66 9.92 -7.53 -7.15
C THR A 66 10.42 -8.96 -7.35
N LEU A 67 9.73 -9.77 -8.18
CA LEU A 67 10.17 -11.13 -8.50
C LEU A 67 11.51 -11.16 -9.23
N ALA A 68 11.73 -10.26 -10.20
CA ALA A 68 13.00 -10.16 -10.92
C ALA A 68 14.17 -9.83 -9.97
N TYR A 69 13.96 -8.86 -9.08
CA TYR A 69 14.93 -8.48 -8.05
C TYR A 69 15.25 -9.65 -7.10
N LEU A 70 14.23 -10.30 -6.56
CA LEU A 70 14.40 -11.42 -5.64
C LEU A 70 15.10 -12.60 -6.32
N LYS A 71 14.82 -12.86 -7.60
CA LYS A 71 15.51 -13.90 -8.38
C LYS A 71 17.00 -13.59 -8.56
N GLN A 72 17.36 -12.33 -8.84
CA GLN A 72 18.76 -11.90 -8.91
C GLN A 72 19.46 -12.08 -7.57
N LEU A 73 18.80 -11.70 -6.47
CA LEU A 73 19.36 -11.85 -5.13
C LEU A 73 19.55 -13.33 -4.76
N ALA A 74 18.56 -14.17 -5.04
CA ALA A 74 18.63 -15.61 -4.78
C ALA A 74 19.75 -16.31 -5.56
N GLY A 75 20.09 -15.83 -6.77
CA GLY A 75 21.19 -16.35 -7.57
C GLY A 75 22.59 -16.18 -6.93
N GLN A 76 22.70 -15.41 -5.85
CA GLN A 76 23.95 -15.24 -5.08
C GLN A 76 24.12 -16.30 -3.99
N ASN A 77 23.10 -17.12 -3.73
CA ASN A 77 23.17 -18.18 -2.73
C ASN A 77 24.02 -19.36 -3.24
N ILE A 78 24.70 -20.03 -2.32
CA ILE A 78 25.36 -21.33 -2.58
C ILE A 78 24.41 -22.43 -2.08
N VAL A 79 23.99 -23.31 -2.98
CA VAL A 79 23.15 -24.46 -2.66
C VAL A 79 24.05 -25.69 -2.50
N ALA A 80 23.97 -26.35 -1.34
CA ALA A 80 24.75 -27.55 -1.01
C ALA A 80 24.17 -28.82 -1.65
#